data_AF-Q4WKD0-F1
#
_entry.id   AF-Q4WKD0-F1
#
_cell.length_a   1.000
_cell.length_b   1.000
_cell.length_c   1.000
_cell.angle_alpha   90.00
_cell.angle_beta   90.00
_cell.angle_gamma   90.00
#
_symmetry.space_group_name_H-M   'P 1'
#
loop_
_entity.id
_entity.type
_entity.pdbx_description
1 polymer ?
#
loop_
_entity_poly.entity_id
_entity_poly.type
_entity_poly.pdbx_seq_one_letter_code
_entity_poly.pdbx_strand_id
1 'polypeptide(L)'
;MQLLGCDVAALNTVHFSNHTGYRQFKGTRSTAQEIRDLYEGLCQSHLTDFDVMLSGYAPSAAAVEAIGAIGLDLQRKAESNPGSFFWGMRNPILVELPANGERSTVLDPVMGDQGRLYVNDDVVPEYKKIIHHADLILPNQFEAEVLSGIKITSLSTLAEAITAIHATYSIPHVIITSVRISLFSSSPEATTDSLTVIGSTIKSDGSPRLFRVDVPALDCFFSGTGDMFAALTVARLREAVFAADSTLRSTKSWVSPDDVKATDLPLAKATVKVLASMHSVLERTLEARDAELRAAASAEETEPGLSEEEKQKREYLRRTKAAEVRVVRNGRFLREPDVEFQAQEWKKEDLPEGLQ
;
A
#
# COMPACT_ATOMS: atom_id res chain seq x y z
N MET A 1 -6.74 5.80 10.43
CA MET A 1 -6.15 5.60 11.77
C MET A 1 -6.87 6.42 12.84
N GLN A 2 -6.78 7.75 12.88
CA GLN A 2 -7.45 8.56 13.93
C GLN A 2 -8.95 8.29 14.07
N LEU A 3 -9.71 8.27 12.97
CA LEU A 3 -11.14 7.92 13.00
C LEU A 3 -11.44 6.50 13.51
N LEU A 4 -10.45 5.61 13.47
CA LEU A 4 -10.53 4.23 13.97
C LEU A 4 -10.03 4.11 15.43
N GLY A 5 -9.77 5.24 16.10
CA GLY A 5 -9.37 5.27 17.51
C GLY A 5 -7.86 5.12 17.76
N CYS A 6 -7.02 5.23 16.72
CA CYS A 6 -5.56 5.23 16.92
C CYS A 6 -5.06 6.63 17.29
N ASP A 7 -4.24 6.74 18.34
CA ASP A 7 -3.35 7.89 18.54
C ASP A 7 -2.21 7.80 17.54
N VAL A 8 -1.96 8.89 16.80
CA VAL A 8 -1.00 8.90 15.68
C VAL A 8 0.07 9.96 15.93
N ALA A 9 1.31 9.51 16.13
CA ALA A 9 2.49 10.34 16.03
C ALA A 9 3.02 10.31 14.58
N ALA A 10 3.02 11.46 13.90
CA ALA A 10 3.40 11.55 12.50
C ALA A 10 4.81 12.15 12.34
N LEU A 11 5.68 11.45 11.62
CA LEU A 11 6.97 11.96 11.15
C LEU A 11 6.89 12.16 9.64
N ASN A 12 6.89 13.42 9.19
CA ASN A 12 6.80 13.75 7.78
C ASN A 12 8.20 13.66 7.13
N THR A 13 8.37 12.72 6.19
CA THR A 13 9.61 12.55 5.43
C THR A 13 9.77 13.57 4.30
N VAL A 14 8.66 14.16 3.87
CA VAL A 14 8.59 15.26 2.91
C VAL A 14 7.47 16.22 3.29
N HIS A 15 7.60 17.47 2.88
CA HIS A 15 6.57 18.50 3.01
C HIS A 15 6.43 19.22 1.68
N PHE A 16 5.54 18.73 0.81
CA PHE A 16 5.27 19.30 -0.51
C PHE A 16 3.94 20.07 -0.54
N SER A 17 3.82 20.97 -1.52
CA SER A 17 2.58 21.72 -1.80
C SER A 17 1.42 20.81 -2.21
N ASN A 18 1.71 19.70 -2.88
CA ASN A 18 0.75 18.72 -3.40
C ASN A 18 1.51 17.45 -3.82
N HIS A 19 0.77 16.37 -4.14
CA HIS A 19 1.37 15.14 -4.64
C HIS A 19 1.98 15.34 -6.05
N THR A 20 2.91 14.47 -6.41
CA THR A 20 3.71 14.56 -7.66
C THR A 20 2.88 14.37 -8.92
N GLY A 21 1.70 13.76 -8.81
CA GLY A 21 0.73 13.60 -9.91
C GLY A 21 0.16 14.90 -10.47
N TYR A 22 0.43 16.06 -9.86
CA TYR A 22 0.15 17.36 -10.47
C TYR A 22 1.23 17.81 -11.48
N ARG A 23 2.36 17.11 -11.56
CA ARG A 23 3.55 17.45 -12.37
C ARG A 23 4.25 18.76 -12.02
N GLN A 24 3.68 19.54 -11.11
CA GLN A 24 4.27 20.74 -10.54
C GLN A 24 4.07 20.68 -9.02
N PHE A 25 5.17 20.75 -8.27
CA PHE A 25 5.15 20.76 -6.81
C PHE A 25 6.39 21.48 -6.30
N LYS A 26 6.29 22.06 -5.11
CA LYS A 26 7.41 22.65 -4.37
C LYS A 26 7.37 22.18 -2.93
N GLY A 27 8.52 22.23 -2.25
CA GLY A 27 8.59 21.96 -0.81
C GLY A 27 9.92 21.37 -0.41
N THR A 28 9.95 20.70 0.74
CA THR A 28 11.17 20.21 1.37
C THR A 28 11.14 18.70 1.56
N ARG A 29 12.34 18.11 1.68
CA ARG A 29 12.56 16.70 2.00
C ARG A 29 13.33 16.66 3.31
N SER A 30 12.87 15.86 4.26
CA SER A 30 13.57 15.65 5.53
C SER A 30 14.85 14.85 5.26
N THR A 31 15.96 15.33 5.78
CA THR A 31 17.25 14.63 5.77
C THR A 31 17.24 13.46 6.74
N ALA A 32 18.12 12.49 6.54
CA ALA A 32 18.29 11.39 7.48
C ALA A 32 18.63 11.86 8.91
N GLN A 33 19.38 12.96 9.04
CA GLN A 33 19.72 13.54 10.33
C GLN A 33 18.47 14.12 11.02
N GLU A 34 17.66 14.91 10.32
CA GLU A 34 16.40 15.45 10.88
C GLU A 34 15.45 14.33 11.35
N ILE A 35 15.36 13.22 10.60
CA ILE A 35 14.58 12.04 11.00
C ILE A 35 15.12 11.45 12.32
N ARG A 36 16.45 11.31 12.44
CA ARG A 36 17.11 10.77 13.65
C ARG A 36 16.94 11.71 14.84
N ASP A 37 17.12 13.01 14.66
CA ASP A 37 16.99 14.03 15.71
C ASP A 37 15.58 14.03 16.31
N LEU A 38 14.54 13.92 15.46
CA LEU A 38 13.16 13.80 15.92
C LEU A 38 12.94 12.54 16.76
N TYR A 39 13.45 11.39 16.31
CA TYR A 39 13.33 10.14 17.07
C TYR A 39 14.14 10.18 18.38
N GLU A 40 15.32 10.79 18.36
CA GLU A 40 16.12 10.99 19.56
C GLU A 40 15.37 11.85 20.58
N GLY A 41 14.71 12.94 20.14
CA GLY A 41 13.87 13.76 21.00
C GLY A 41 12.71 12.97 21.65
N LEU A 42 12.08 12.06 20.90
CA LEU A 42 11.08 11.14 21.45
C LEU A 42 11.69 10.20 22.50
N CYS A 43 12.88 9.65 22.23
CA CYS A 43 13.59 8.77 23.16
C CYS A 43 13.93 9.49 24.47
N GLN A 44 14.48 10.70 24.39
CA GLN A 44 14.85 11.53 25.54
C GLN A 44 13.64 11.92 26.39
N SER A 45 12.45 11.98 25.77
CA SER A 45 11.19 12.32 26.44
C SER A 45 10.39 11.10 26.90
N HIS A 46 10.91 9.88 26.70
CA HIS A 46 10.18 8.63 26.97
C HIS A 46 8.85 8.48 26.21
N LEU A 47 8.80 8.96 24.97
CA LEU A 47 7.60 8.97 24.10
C LEU A 47 7.71 7.92 22.97
N THR A 48 8.28 6.74 23.26
CA THR A 48 8.48 5.67 22.27
C THR A 48 7.68 4.40 22.60
N ASP A 49 6.57 4.54 23.32
CA ASP A 49 5.62 3.49 23.69
C ASP A 49 4.60 3.25 22.57
N PHE A 50 5.10 3.00 21.35
CA PHE A 50 4.26 2.73 20.19
C PHE A 50 3.87 1.25 20.11
N ASP A 51 2.58 0.98 19.87
CA ASP A 51 2.09 -0.36 19.53
C ASP A 51 2.38 -0.73 18.07
N VAL A 52 2.47 0.27 17.19
CA VAL A 52 2.57 0.07 15.75
C VAL A 52 3.43 1.14 15.09
N MET A 53 4.28 0.72 14.16
CA MET A 53 4.91 1.60 13.19
C MET A 53 4.37 1.32 11.78
N LEU A 54 3.96 2.37 11.08
CA LEU A 54 3.63 2.33 9.66
C LEU A 54 4.61 3.21 8.89
N SER A 55 5.45 2.60 8.06
CA SER A 55 6.33 3.34 7.15
C SER A 55 5.77 3.39 5.74
N GLY A 56 5.97 4.54 5.08
CA GLY A 56 5.58 4.81 3.70
C GLY A 56 6.69 5.56 2.97
N TYR A 57 6.35 6.57 2.16
CA TYR A 57 7.30 7.30 1.31
C TYR A 57 8.57 7.77 2.02
N ALA A 58 9.74 7.43 1.46
CA ALA A 58 11.04 7.92 1.89
C ALA A 58 11.80 8.56 0.72
N PRO A 59 12.37 9.77 0.87
CA PRO A 59 12.92 10.53 -0.24
C PRO A 59 14.34 10.11 -0.67
N SER A 60 15.02 9.24 0.07
CA SER A 60 16.41 8.83 -0.20
C SER A 60 16.78 7.54 0.54
N ALA A 61 17.83 6.86 0.08
CA ALA A 61 18.40 5.67 0.73
C ALA A 61 18.76 5.93 2.21
N ALA A 62 19.38 7.07 2.50
CA ALA A 62 19.72 7.47 3.87
C ALA A 62 18.49 7.67 4.76
N ALA A 63 17.37 8.15 4.19
CA ALA A 63 16.11 8.25 4.92
C ALA A 63 15.52 6.86 5.22
N VAL A 64 15.63 5.92 4.27
CA VAL A 64 15.22 4.52 4.48
C VAL A 64 16.02 3.88 5.60
N GLU A 65 17.34 4.07 5.61
CA GLU A 65 18.23 3.58 6.68
C GLU A 65 17.82 4.16 8.05
N ALA A 66 17.55 5.47 8.13
CA ALA A 66 17.11 6.11 9.37
C ALA A 66 15.76 5.55 9.87
N ILE A 67 14.79 5.37 8.97
CA ILE A 67 13.49 4.75 9.28
C ILE A 67 13.69 3.30 9.72
N GLY A 68 14.60 2.58 9.06
CA GLY A 68 15.01 1.22 9.40
C GLY A 68 15.52 1.11 10.84
N ALA A 69 16.43 2.01 11.21
CA ALA A 69 16.99 2.08 12.55
C ALA A 69 15.93 2.36 13.63
N ILE A 70 14.94 3.21 13.33
CA ILE A 70 13.81 3.48 14.24
C ILE A 70 12.99 2.21 14.47
N GLY A 71 12.56 1.54 13.40
CA GLY A 71 11.72 0.34 13.53
C GLY A 71 12.46 -0.82 14.22
N LEU A 72 13.76 -0.98 13.96
CA LEU A 72 14.62 -1.92 14.68
C LEU A 72 14.71 -1.58 16.18
N ASP A 73 14.86 -0.31 16.53
CA ASP A 73 14.92 0.09 17.93
C ASP A 73 13.60 -0.16 18.67
N LEU A 74 12.47 0.16 18.05
CA LEU A 74 11.14 -0.14 18.58
C LEU A 74 10.90 -1.65 18.72
N GLN A 75 11.30 -2.44 17.72
CA GLN A 75 11.23 -3.89 17.77
C GLN A 75 12.07 -4.46 18.93
N ARG A 76 13.30 -3.98 19.12
CA ARG A 76 14.16 -4.36 20.25
C ARG A 76 13.52 -4.04 21.61
N LYS A 77 12.93 -2.85 21.75
CA LYS A 77 12.21 -2.44 22.97
C LYS A 77 11.01 -3.35 23.28
N ALA A 78 10.41 -3.95 22.24
CA ALA A 78 9.27 -4.85 22.35
C ALA A 78 9.65 -6.34 22.52
N GLU A 79 10.93 -6.71 22.45
CA GLU A 79 11.38 -8.12 22.46
C GLU A 79 10.89 -8.91 23.68
N SER A 80 10.80 -8.27 24.85
CA SER A 80 10.34 -8.91 26.09
C SER A 80 8.82 -9.15 26.14
N ASN A 81 8.05 -8.61 25.18
CA ASN A 81 6.60 -8.74 25.13
C ASN A 81 6.14 -9.00 23.67
N PRO A 82 6.21 -10.25 23.18
CA PRO A 82 5.82 -10.58 21.82
C PRO A 82 4.38 -10.13 21.49
N GLY A 83 4.19 -9.59 20.29
CA GLY A 83 2.88 -9.08 19.83
C GLY A 83 2.52 -7.68 20.32
N SER A 84 3.34 -7.06 21.19
CA SER A 84 3.13 -5.67 21.67
C SER A 84 3.49 -4.60 20.65
N PHE A 85 4.41 -4.90 19.73
CA PHE A 85 4.77 -4.03 18.61
C PHE A 85 4.54 -4.75 17.29
N PHE A 86 4.01 -4.01 16.32
CA PHE A 86 3.81 -4.47 14.95
C PHE A 86 4.35 -3.45 13.95
N TRP A 87 5.15 -3.89 12.99
CA TRP A 87 5.67 -3.04 11.93
C TRP A 87 5.03 -3.37 10.59
N GLY A 88 4.10 -2.50 10.15
CA GLY A 88 3.60 -2.49 8.79
C GLY A 88 4.47 -1.61 7.89
N MET A 89 4.94 -2.14 6.77
CA MET A 89 5.70 -1.36 5.80
C MET A 89 4.96 -1.32 4.46
N ARG A 90 4.62 -0.11 4.03
CA ARG A 90 4.29 0.14 2.63
C ARG A 90 5.59 0.40 1.90
N ASN A 91 5.90 -0.40 0.88
CA ASN A 91 7.08 -0.17 0.06
C ASN A 91 6.84 1.12 -0.76
N PRO A 92 7.69 2.15 -0.67
CA PRO A 92 7.45 3.39 -1.37
C PRO A 92 8.27 3.42 -2.65
N ILE A 93 7.61 3.07 -3.73
CA ILE A 93 8.23 3.11 -5.03
C ILE A 93 7.37 4.00 -5.93
N LEU A 94 7.48 5.33 -5.77
CA LEU A 94 6.88 6.34 -6.66
C LEU A 94 7.59 7.71 -6.60
N VAL A 95 8.13 8.19 -7.73
CA VAL A 95 8.31 9.59 -8.26
C VAL A 95 8.55 9.74 -9.81
N GLU A 96 7.63 10.38 -10.56
CA GLU A 96 7.89 10.94 -11.92
C GLU A 96 8.71 12.25 -11.94
N LEU A 97 9.55 12.45 -12.97
CA LEU A 97 9.76 13.74 -13.67
C LEU A 97 10.16 13.54 -15.16
N PRO A 98 9.57 14.27 -16.15
CA PRO A 98 10.05 14.26 -17.53
C PRO A 98 10.85 15.54 -17.90
N ALA A 99 11.93 15.36 -18.68
CA ALA A 99 12.17 15.95 -20.02
C ALA A 99 13.69 16.05 -20.34
N ASN A 100 14.10 15.29 -21.37
CA ASN A 100 15.24 15.47 -22.29
C ASN A 100 16.18 14.24 -22.33
N GLY A 101 16.17 13.56 -23.48
CA GLY A 101 16.78 12.25 -23.67
C GLY A 101 18.28 12.26 -23.94
N GLU A 102 18.92 11.13 -23.65
CA GLU A 102 19.69 10.30 -24.59
C GLU A 102 20.19 9.01 -23.90
N ARG A 103 20.16 7.92 -24.69
CA ARG A 103 20.75 6.55 -24.55
C ARG A 103 21.76 6.24 -23.42
N SER A 104 21.53 5.16 -22.67
CA SER A 104 22.21 3.83 -22.79
C SER A 104 22.04 2.92 -21.55
N THR A 105 22.13 1.62 -21.81
CA THR A 105 21.86 0.40 -21.03
C THR A 105 22.42 0.31 -19.60
N VAL A 106 21.57 -0.09 -18.63
CA VAL A 106 21.71 -1.17 -17.61
C VAL A 106 20.49 -1.11 -16.68
N LEU A 107 20.10 -2.27 -16.14
CA LEU A 107 18.92 -2.53 -15.30
C LEU A 107 18.63 -1.39 -14.32
N ASP A 108 17.43 -0.81 -14.50
CA ASP A 108 16.86 0.30 -13.74
C ASP A 108 15.62 -0.23 -12.99
N PRO A 109 15.32 0.27 -11.78
CA PRO A 109 14.85 -0.49 -10.62
C PRO A 109 13.60 0.14 -9.94
N VAL A 110 12.93 -0.41 -8.92
CA VAL A 110 11.85 0.36 -8.22
C VAL A 110 10.73 0.90 -9.18
N MET A 111 9.93 0.01 -9.79
CA MET A 111 9.21 0.33 -11.05
C MET A 111 7.67 0.50 -11.00
N GLY A 112 7.17 1.35 -10.10
CA GLY A 112 5.89 2.08 -10.20
C GLY A 112 4.60 1.37 -10.66
N ASP A 113 3.61 2.20 -11.00
CA ASP A 113 2.34 1.76 -11.60
C ASP A 113 2.46 1.89 -13.13
N GLN A 114 1.88 0.94 -13.88
CA GLN A 114 1.95 0.89 -15.36
C GLN A 114 3.38 0.81 -15.97
N GLY A 115 4.35 0.21 -15.26
CA GLY A 115 5.66 -0.14 -15.83
C GLY A 115 6.65 1.01 -15.99
N ARG A 116 6.62 2.00 -15.08
CA ARG A 116 7.57 3.12 -15.05
C ARG A 116 8.07 3.43 -13.64
N LEU A 117 9.20 4.12 -13.59
CA LEU A 117 10.23 3.85 -12.62
C LEU A 117 10.87 5.12 -12.10
N TYR A 118 10.95 5.24 -10.79
CA TYR A 118 10.59 6.52 -10.22
C TYR A 118 11.16 6.79 -8.81
N VAL A 119 12.15 6.05 -8.30
CA VAL A 119 12.99 6.51 -7.17
C VAL A 119 14.44 6.21 -7.49
N ASN A 120 15.36 6.95 -6.87
CA ASN A 120 16.80 6.77 -7.08
C ASN A 120 17.20 5.32 -6.77
N ASP A 121 17.98 4.70 -7.65
CA ASP A 121 18.30 3.26 -7.65
C ASP A 121 18.86 2.77 -6.33
N ASP A 122 19.54 3.66 -5.63
CA ASP A 122 20.16 3.44 -4.32
C ASP A 122 19.13 3.08 -3.21
N VAL A 123 17.83 3.30 -3.43
CA VAL A 123 16.77 3.08 -2.44
C VAL A 123 16.39 1.59 -2.30
N VAL A 124 16.39 0.82 -3.40
CA VAL A 124 15.98 -0.59 -3.37
C VAL A 124 16.84 -1.45 -2.47
N PRO A 125 18.19 -1.37 -2.55
CA PRO A 125 19.06 -2.17 -1.71
C PRO A 125 18.81 -1.90 -0.22
N GLU A 126 18.56 -0.65 0.17
CA GLU A 126 18.24 -0.31 1.56
C GLU A 126 16.89 -0.88 2.00
N TYR A 127 15.85 -0.82 1.15
CA TYR A 127 14.58 -1.47 1.45
C TYR A 127 14.74 -2.98 1.63
N LYS A 128 15.49 -3.64 0.74
CA LYS A 128 15.77 -5.07 0.86
C LYS A 128 16.51 -5.44 2.14
N LYS A 129 17.32 -4.54 2.70
CA LYS A 129 17.96 -4.77 4.02
C LYS A 129 16.96 -4.70 5.16
N ILE A 130 16.07 -3.70 5.15
CA ILE A 130 15.17 -3.46 6.29
C ILE A 130 13.89 -4.31 6.26
N ILE A 131 13.48 -4.81 5.08
CA ILE A 131 12.22 -5.54 4.89
C ILE A 131 12.14 -6.84 5.72
N HIS A 132 13.29 -7.42 6.06
CA HIS A 132 13.38 -8.60 6.93
C HIS A 132 12.83 -8.39 8.35
N HIS A 133 12.66 -7.13 8.75
CA HIS A 133 12.19 -6.74 10.08
C HIS A 133 10.70 -6.35 10.10
N ALA A 134 10.04 -6.29 8.94
CA ALA A 134 8.63 -5.96 8.83
C ALA A 134 7.74 -7.17 9.14
N ASP A 135 6.62 -6.93 9.83
CA ASP A 135 5.61 -7.96 10.10
C ASP A 135 4.60 -8.07 8.95
N LEU A 136 4.37 -6.96 8.25
CA LEU A 136 3.48 -6.87 7.09
C LEU A 136 4.10 -6.01 6.00
N ILE A 137 4.06 -6.50 4.76
CA ILE A 137 4.32 -5.68 3.58
C ILE A 137 3.11 -5.58 2.66
N LEU A 138 3.01 -4.43 1.98
CA LEU A 138 1.89 -4.10 1.10
C LEU A 138 2.35 -3.76 -0.32
N PRO A 139 3.06 -4.68 -1.02
CA PRO A 139 3.54 -4.39 -2.36
C PRO A 139 2.38 -4.29 -3.38
N ASN A 140 2.56 -3.52 -4.44
CA ASN A 140 1.78 -3.71 -5.66
C ASN A 140 2.32 -4.92 -6.46
N GLN A 141 1.66 -5.30 -7.59
CA GLN A 141 2.13 -6.42 -8.43
C GLN A 141 3.59 -6.25 -8.84
N PHE A 142 3.94 -5.08 -9.35
CA PHE A 142 5.27 -4.79 -9.85
C PHE A 142 6.34 -4.92 -8.75
N GLU A 143 6.08 -4.36 -7.57
CA GLU A 143 6.99 -4.43 -6.42
C GLU A 143 7.17 -5.89 -5.94
N ALA A 144 6.11 -6.70 -6.00
CA ALA A 144 6.20 -8.12 -5.69
C ALA A 144 7.11 -8.87 -6.67
N GLU A 145 7.09 -8.53 -7.97
CA GLU A 145 8.03 -9.10 -8.97
C GLU A 145 9.48 -8.75 -8.65
N VAL A 146 9.76 -7.52 -8.22
CA VAL A 146 11.13 -7.08 -7.85
C VAL A 146 11.65 -7.72 -6.57
N LEU A 147 10.76 -7.88 -5.58
CA LEU A 147 11.12 -8.51 -4.32
C LEU A 147 11.36 -10.01 -4.50
N SER A 148 10.50 -10.69 -5.25
CA SER A 148 10.59 -12.14 -5.50
C SER A 148 11.60 -12.51 -6.58
N GLY A 149 11.87 -11.62 -7.53
CA GLY A 149 12.60 -11.96 -8.77
C GLY A 149 11.76 -12.77 -9.77
N ILE A 150 10.46 -12.94 -9.53
CA ILE A 150 9.54 -13.76 -10.33
C ILE A 150 8.60 -12.86 -11.10
N LYS A 151 8.49 -13.06 -12.42
CA LYS A 151 7.53 -12.33 -13.25
C LYS A 151 6.13 -12.92 -13.04
N ILE A 152 5.16 -12.08 -12.68
CA ILE A 152 3.79 -12.49 -12.40
C ILE A 152 2.98 -12.43 -13.71
N THR A 153 2.64 -13.60 -14.24
CA THR A 153 1.88 -13.76 -15.49
C THR A 153 0.65 -14.65 -15.33
N SER A 154 0.44 -15.21 -14.15
CA SER A 154 -0.64 -16.13 -13.80
C SER A 154 -0.85 -16.18 -12.28
N LEU A 155 -1.93 -16.82 -11.83
CA LEU A 155 -2.13 -17.08 -10.40
C LEU A 155 -1.02 -18.00 -9.83
N SER A 156 -0.57 -18.99 -10.59
CA SER A 156 0.51 -19.86 -10.16
C SER A 156 1.82 -19.08 -9.89
N THR A 157 2.27 -18.27 -10.84
CA THR A 157 3.48 -17.43 -10.67
C THR A 157 3.33 -16.37 -9.58
N LEU A 158 2.10 -15.92 -9.31
CA LEU A 158 1.78 -15.04 -8.20
C LEU A 158 1.94 -15.74 -6.84
N ALA A 159 1.48 -16.99 -6.70
CA ALA A 159 1.73 -17.80 -5.51
C ALA A 159 3.21 -18.09 -5.33
N GLU A 160 3.95 -18.40 -6.40
CA GLU A 160 5.40 -18.57 -6.36
C GLU A 160 6.11 -17.30 -5.88
N ALA A 161 5.72 -16.13 -6.40
CA ALA A 161 6.26 -14.84 -5.98
C ALA A 161 6.04 -14.57 -4.49
N ILE A 162 4.82 -14.78 -3.99
CA ILE A 162 4.50 -14.63 -2.56
C ILE A 162 5.29 -15.63 -1.70
N THR A 163 5.39 -16.88 -2.14
CA THR A 163 6.16 -17.92 -1.45
C THR A 163 7.63 -17.54 -1.36
N ALA A 164 8.21 -17.07 -2.46
CA ALA A 164 9.59 -16.58 -2.50
C ALA A 164 9.81 -15.38 -1.57
N ILE A 165 8.84 -14.46 -1.47
CA ILE A 165 8.90 -13.32 -0.55
C ILE A 165 8.91 -13.79 0.90
N HIS A 166 8.00 -14.68 1.30
CA HIS A 166 7.97 -15.26 2.64
C HIS A 166 9.30 -15.95 2.98
N ALA A 167 9.81 -16.79 2.07
CA ALA A 167 11.03 -17.55 2.29
C ALA A 167 12.28 -16.67 2.34
N THR A 168 12.41 -15.70 1.43
CA THR A 168 13.61 -14.87 1.30
C THR A 168 13.69 -13.85 2.44
N TYR A 169 12.57 -13.21 2.77
CA TYR A 169 12.55 -12.08 3.69
C TYR A 169 12.01 -12.42 5.08
N SER A 170 11.53 -13.65 5.30
CA SER A 170 10.91 -14.07 6.57
C SER A 170 9.73 -13.20 7.00
N ILE A 171 8.99 -12.66 6.02
CA ILE A 171 7.89 -11.74 6.29
C ILE A 171 6.64 -12.55 6.68
N PRO A 172 5.99 -12.27 7.81
CA PRO A 172 4.80 -13.01 8.23
C PRO A 172 3.57 -12.79 7.35
N HIS A 173 3.30 -11.53 6.98
CA HIS A 173 2.11 -11.12 6.25
C HIS A 173 2.45 -10.36 4.96
N VAL A 174 1.80 -10.71 3.87
CA VAL A 174 1.94 -10.03 2.56
C VAL A 174 0.56 -9.74 2.01
N ILE A 175 0.32 -8.51 1.54
CA ILE A 175 -0.85 -8.19 0.72
C ILE A 175 -0.38 -7.54 -0.58
N ILE A 176 -0.67 -8.18 -1.70
CA ILE A 176 -0.52 -7.58 -3.02
C ILE A 176 -1.76 -6.73 -3.30
N THR A 177 -1.59 -5.41 -3.31
CA THR A 177 -2.68 -4.43 -3.24
C THR A 177 -3.58 -4.37 -4.47
N SER A 178 -3.08 -4.79 -5.64
CA SER A 178 -3.85 -4.78 -6.88
C SER A 178 -3.21 -5.67 -7.92
N VAL A 179 -3.98 -6.63 -8.44
CA VAL A 179 -3.65 -7.50 -9.56
C VAL A 179 -4.84 -7.52 -10.50
N ARG A 180 -4.59 -7.37 -11.81
CA ARG A 180 -5.64 -7.50 -12.83
C ARG A 180 -5.66 -8.93 -13.37
N ILE A 181 -6.43 -9.80 -12.72
CA ILE A 181 -6.53 -11.23 -13.11
C ILE A 181 -7.17 -11.40 -14.50
N SER A 182 -8.00 -10.45 -14.95
CA SER A 182 -8.55 -10.44 -16.30
C SER A 182 -7.48 -10.51 -17.39
N LEU A 183 -6.25 -10.05 -17.12
CA LEU A 183 -5.12 -10.18 -18.03
C LEU A 183 -4.53 -11.60 -18.10
N PHE A 184 -4.84 -12.46 -17.13
CA PHE A 184 -4.37 -13.85 -17.06
C PHE A 184 -5.38 -14.85 -17.62
N SER A 185 -6.64 -14.43 -17.81
CA SER A 185 -7.72 -15.29 -18.30
C SER A 185 -8.08 -14.92 -19.73
N SER A 186 -7.91 -15.87 -20.66
CA SER A 186 -8.31 -15.74 -22.06
C SER A 186 -9.83 -15.85 -22.27
N SER A 187 -10.64 -15.86 -21.21
CA SER A 187 -12.09 -16.05 -21.32
C SER A 187 -12.82 -14.77 -21.77
N PRO A 188 -13.56 -14.80 -22.90
CA PRO A 188 -14.30 -13.65 -23.43
C PRO A 188 -15.46 -13.14 -22.56
N GLU A 189 -15.76 -13.77 -21.41
CA GLU A 189 -16.92 -13.49 -20.57
C GLU A 189 -16.63 -12.52 -19.39
N ALA A 190 -15.38 -12.07 -19.21
CA ALA A 190 -15.03 -11.08 -18.20
C ALA A 190 -15.48 -9.67 -18.63
N THR A 191 -16.78 -9.41 -18.52
CA THR A 191 -17.43 -8.16 -18.95
C THR A 191 -17.28 -7.00 -17.95
N THR A 192 -16.60 -7.21 -16.82
CA THR A 192 -16.33 -6.15 -15.82
C THR A 192 -14.84 -6.15 -15.44
N ASP A 193 -14.18 -4.99 -15.62
CA ASP A 193 -12.81 -4.79 -15.15
C ASP A 193 -12.85 -4.85 -13.61
N SER A 194 -12.16 -5.83 -13.04
CA SER A 194 -12.11 -6.06 -11.59
C SER A 194 -10.67 -5.99 -11.12
N LEU A 195 -10.48 -5.44 -9.93
CA LEU A 195 -9.21 -5.44 -9.23
C LEU A 195 -9.25 -6.55 -8.19
N THR A 196 -8.22 -7.38 -8.18
CA THR A 196 -8.08 -8.43 -7.16
C THR A 196 -6.96 -8.07 -6.20
N VAL A 197 -7.24 -8.21 -4.91
CA VAL A 197 -6.25 -8.12 -3.83
C VAL A 197 -5.93 -9.53 -3.36
N ILE A 198 -4.64 -9.86 -3.27
CA ILE A 198 -4.18 -11.16 -2.76
C ILE A 198 -3.51 -10.94 -1.43
N GLY A 199 -3.93 -11.68 -0.42
CA GLY A 199 -3.26 -11.68 0.89
C GLY A 199 -2.70 -13.04 1.24
N SER A 200 -1.65 -13.05 2.05
CA SER A 200 -1.02 -14.26 2.57
C SER A 200 -0.56 -14.06 4.00
N THR A 201 -0.76 -15.10 4.81
CA THR A 201 -0.09 -15.27 6.11
C THR A 201 0.66 -16.57 6.11
N ILE A 202 1.94 -16.53 6.49
CA ILE A 202 2.80 -17.72 6.53
C ILE A 202 2.28 -18.77 7.53
N LYS A 203 2.53 -20.04 7.27
CA LYS A 203 2.39 -21.15 8.23
C LYS A 203 3.70 -21.44 8.95
N SER A 204 3.66 -22.28 9.98
CA SER A 204 4.87 -22.74 10.67
C SER A 204 5.85 -23.50 9.77
N ASP A 205 5.37 -24.16 8.71
CA ASP A 205 6.19 -24.87 7.72
C ASP A 205 6.78 -23.96 6.62
N GLY A 206 6.50 -22.65 6.67
CA GLY A 206 6.92 -21.66 5.68
C GLY A 206 6.02 -21.54 4.45
N SER A 207 5.00 -22.39 4.30
CA SER A 207 4.05 -22.31 3.19
C SER A 207 3.08 -21.13 3.34
N PRO A 208 2.62 -20.52 2.23
CA PRO A 208 1.68 -19.41 2.29
C PRO A 208 0.23 -19.88 2.52
N ARG A 209 -0.56 -19.11 3.28
CA ARG A 209 -2.04 -19.21 3.31
C ARG A 209 -2.64 -18.09 2.50
N LEU A 210 -2.93 -18.39 1.24
CA LEU A 210 -3.41 -17.43 0.24
C LEU A 210 -4.92 -17.25 0.32
N PHE A 211 -5.36 -15.99 0.32
CA PHE A 211 -6.73 -15.60 0.06
C PHE A 211 -6.78 -14.51 -1.00
N ARG A 212 -7.94 -14.36 -1.65
CA ARG A 212 -8.19 -13.26 -2.58
C ARG A 212 -9.48 -12.52 -2.25
N VAL A 213 -9.54 -11.24 -2.59
CA VAL A 213 -10.75 -10.43 -2.55
C VAL A 213 -10.87 -9.69 -3.88
N ASP A 214 -11.98 -9.90 -4.57
CA ASP A 214 -12.28 -9.25 -5.85
C ASP A 214 -13.17 -8.02 -5.61
N VAL A 215 -12.80 -6.89 -6.20
CA VAL A 215 -13.58 -5.64 -6.14
C VAL A 215 -13.76 -5.05 -7.54
N PRO A 216 -14.89 -4.36 -7.82
CA PRO A 216 -15.05 -3.67 -9.10
C PRO A 216 -13.97 -2.60 -9.30
N ALA A 217 -13.37 -2.55 -10.49
CA ALA A 217 -12.43 -1.49 -10.83
C ALA A 217 -13.22 -0.19 -11.07
N LEU A 218 -12.70 0.90 -10.51
CA LEU A 218 -13.23 2.24 -10.76
C LEU A 218 -12.40 2.90 -11.85
N ASP A 219 -13.06 3.44 -12.88
CA ASP A 219 -12.39 4.14 -14.00
C ASP A 219 -11.96 5.56 -13.60
N CYS A 220 -10.98 5.61 -12.70
CA CYS A 220 -10.37 6.83 -12.22
C CYS A 220 -9.00 6.56 -11.63
N PHE A 221 -8.02 7.37 -12.02
CA PHE A 221 -6.74 7.41 -11.33
C PHE A 221 -6.88 8.26 -10.07
N PHE A 222 -6.69 7.64 -8.91
CA PHE A 222 -6.69 8.29 -7.61
C PHE A 222 -5.28 8.31 -7.04
N SER A 223 -4.87 9.45 -6.47
CA SER A 223 -3.61 9.55 -5.73
C SER A 223 -3.83 9.26 -4.24
N GLY A 224 -2.87 8.61 -3.59
CA GLY A 224 -2.92 8.30 -2.15
C GLY A 224 -3.76 7.08 -1.74
N THR A 225 -4.29 6.31 -2.69
CA THR A 225 -5.08 5.09 -2.41
C THR A 225 -4.30 4.04 -1.64
N GLY A 226 -3.03 3.83 -1.97
CA GLY A 226 -2.20 2.88 -1.23
C GLY A 226 -1.84 3.36 0.19
N ASP A 227 -1.78 4.67 0.45
CA ASP A 227 -1.52 5.21 1.80
C ASP A 227 -2.75 4.98 2.66
N MET A 228 -3.93 5.25 2.08
CA MET A 228 -5.20 4.91 2.70
C MET A 228 -5.34 3.41 2.94
N PHE A 229 -4.97 2.56 1.96
CA PHE A 229 -4.98 1.11 2.12
C PHE A 229 -4.10 0.66 3.28
N ALA A 230 -2.86 1.15 3.35
CA ALA A 230 -1.92 0.78 4.40
C ALA A 230 -2.37 1.24 5.80
N ALA A 231 -2.82 2.49 5.90
CA ALA A 231 -3.31 3.07 7.15
C ALA A 231 -4.58 2.38 7.67
N LEU A 232 -5.48 1.97 6.77
CA LEU A 232 -6.65 1.18 7.15
C LEU A 232 -6.27 -0.26 7.50
N THR A 233 -5.38 -0.89 6.73
CA THR A 233 -4.97 -2.29 6.94
C THR A 233 -4.39 -2.49 8.32
N VAL A 234 -3.45 -1.64 8.75
CA VAL A 234 -2.84 -1.73 10.07
C VAL A 234 -3.91 -1.65 11.18
N ALA A 235 -4.79 -0.64 11.11
CA ALA A 235 -5.81 -0.44 12.12
C ALA A 235 -6.84 -1.59 12.15
N ARG A 236 -7.31 -2.05 10.98
CA ARG A 236 -8.29 -3.13 10.86
C ARG A 236 -7.69 -4.50 11.17
N LEU A 237 -6.42 -4.71 10.90
CA LEU A 237 -5.71 -5.92 11.29
C LEU A 237 -5.63 -6.00 12.82
N ARG A 238 -5.23 -4.91 13.49
CA ARG A 238 -5.24 -4.85 14.96
C ARG A 238 -6.63 -5.11 15.52
N GLU A 239 -7.66 -4.47 14.97
CA GLU A 239 -9.06 -4.74 15.35
C GLU A 239 -9.42 -6.23 15.21
N ALA A 240 -9.10 -6.84 14.07
CA ALA A 240 -9.41 -8.24 13.81
C ALA A 240 -8.62 -9.20 14.72
N VAL A 241 -7.35 -8.90 15.01
CA VAL A 241 -6.52 -9.66 15.96
C VAL A 241 -7.08 -9.55 17.37
N PHE A 242 -7.53 -8.38 17.77
CA PHE A 242 -8.10 -8.17 19.11
C PHE A 242 -9.50 -8.76 19.23
N ALA A 243 -10.26 -8.84 18.15
CA ALA A 243 -11.54 -9.55 18.12
C ALA A 243 -11.40 -11.09 18.04
N ALA A 244 -10.23 -11.58 17.65
CA ALA A 244 -9.90 -13.00 17.62
C ALA A 244 -9.52 -13.53 19.02
N ASP A 245 -8.88 -14.70 19.07
CA ASP A 245 -8.46 -15.33 20.30
C ASP A 245 -7.47 -14.47 21.11
N SER A 246 -7.59 -14.52 22.44
CA SER A 246 -6.73 -13.75 23.36
C SER A 246 -5.23 -14.06 23.20
N THR A 247 -4.88 -15.29 22.83
CA THR A 247 -3.49 -15.71 22.63
C THR A 247 -2.83 -15.02 21.44
N LEU A 248 -3.59 -14.73 20.39
CA LEU A 248 -3.08 -14.12 19.16
C LEU A 248 -2.50 -12.72 19.40
N ARG A 249 -3.08 -11.98 20.36
CA ARG A 249 -2.63 -10.64 20.73
C ARG A 249 -1.20 -10.62 21.29
N SER A 250 -0.78 -11.72 21.91
CA SER A 250 0.56 -11.94 22.44
C SER A 250 1.45 -12.79 21.53
N THR A 251 0.96 -13.20 20.36
CA THR A 251 1.75 -13.96 19.39
C THR A 251 2.63 -13.00 18.60
N LYS A 252 3.91 -13.34 18.43
CA LYS A 252 4.85 -12.57 17.60
C LYS A 252 4.25 -12.35 16.22
N SER A 253 4.28 -11.08 15.77
CA SER A 253 3.76 -10.65 14.47
C SER A 253 2.28 -10.96 14.22
N TRP A 254 1.50 -11.35 15.24
CA TRP A 254 0.09 -11.74 15.09
C TRP A 254 -0.19 -12.86 14.08
N VAL A 255 0.75 -13.80 13.94
CA VAL A 255 0.58 -14.98 13.08
C VAL A 255 -0.44 -15.94 13.68
N SER A 256 -1.49 -16.24 12.92
CA SER A 256 -2.55 -17.17 13.35
C SER A 256 -2.08 -18.64 13.35
N PRO A 257 -2.62 -19.51 14.22
CA PRO A 257 -2.36 -20.95 14.20
C PRO A 257 -2.62 -21.57 12.82
N ASP A 258 -1.88 -22.63 12.46
CA ASP A 258 -1.89 -23.21 11.10
C ASP A 258 -3.23 -23.82 10.66
N ASP A 259 -4.08 -24.20 11.61
CA ASP A 259 -5.43 -24.73 11.38
C ASP A 259 -6.46 -23.64 11.01
N VAL A 260 -6.12 -22.36 11.20
CA VAL A 260 -6.96 -21.24 10.74
C VAL A 260 -6.92 -21.15 9.21
N LYS A 261 -8.10 -21.28 8.60
CA LYS A 261 -8.31 -21.17 7.15
C LYS A 261 -7.94 -19.79 6.63
N ALA A 262 -7.54 -19.71 5.36
CA ALA A 262 -7.07 -18.47 4.76
C ALA A 262 -8.12 -17.34 4.79
N THR A 263 -9.40 -17.67 4.62
CA THR A 263 -10.52 -16.72 4.68
C THR A 263 -10.91 -16.29 6.09
N ASP A 264 -10.55 -17.08 7.11
CA ASP A 264 -10.84 -16.81 8.51
C ASP A 264 -9.73 -16.01 9.21
N LEU A 265 -8.58 -15.84 8.55
CA LEU A 265 -7.45 -15.05 9.03
C LEU A 265 -7.89 -13.62 9.40
N PRO A 266 -7.33 -13.04 10.49
CA PRO A 266 -7.50 -11.61 10.77
C PRO A 266 -7.08 -10.72 9.61
N LEU A 267 -6.04 -11.11 8.86
CA LEU A 267 -5.60 -10.42 7.65
C LEU A 267 -6.68 -10.40 6.57
N ALA A 268 -7.38 -11.52 6.34
CA ALA A 268 -8.48 -11.59 5.36
C ALA A 268 -9.68 -10.73 5.79
N LYS A 269 -10.09 -10.84 7.06
CA LYS A 269 -11.17 -10.03 7.64
C LYS A 269 -10.86 -8.52 7.58
N ALA A 270 -9.62 -8.15 7.87
CA ALA A 270 -9.15 -6.77 7.75
C ALA A 270 -9.19 -6.29 6.30
N THR A 271 -8.63 -7.06 5.36
CA THR A 271 -8.62 -6.71 3.93
C THR A 271 -10.02 -6.49 3.38
N VAL A 272 -10.99 -7.34 3.73
CA VAL A 272 -12.40 -7.15 3.33
C VAL A 272 -12.95 -5.81 3.83
N LYS A 273 -12.76 -5.48 5.13
CA LYS A 273 -13.22 -4.19 5.68
C LYS A 273 -12.48 -3.00 5.06
N VAL A 274 -11.18 -3.11 4.81
CA VAL A 274 -10.37 -2.07 4.16
C VAL A 274 -10.92 -1.79 2.77
N LEU A 275 -11.14 -2.84 1.98
CA LEU A 275 -11.65 -2.71 0.62
C LEU A 275 -13.08 -2.15 0.59
N ALA A 276 -13.94 -2.57 1.50
CA ALA A 276 -15.27 -1.99 1.65
C ALA A 276 -15.21 -0.48 1.95
N SER A 277 -14.40 -0.06 2.93
CA SER A 277 -14.18 1.36 3.24
C SER A 277 -13.63 2.14 2.05
N MET A 278 -12.62 1.60 1.36
CA MET A 278 -12.01 2.27 0.22
C MET A 278 -12.97 2.38 -0.95
N HIS A 279 -13.69 1.31 -1.29
CA HIS A 279 -14.62 1.31 -2.40
C HIS A 279 -15.70 2.39 -2.23
N SER A 280 -16.35 2.46 -1.05
CA SER A 280 -17.36 3.48 -0.79
C SER A 280 -16.81 4.91 -0.86
N VAL A 281 -15.58 5.14 -0.39
CA VAL A 281 -14.92 6.47 -0.44
C VAL A 281 -14.54 6.85 -1.86
N LEU A 282 -13.99 5.91 -2.64
CA LEU A 282 -13.53 6.16 -4.00
C LEU A 282 -14.69 6.31 -4.98
N GLU A 283 -15.75 5.53 -4.84
CA GLU A 283 -17.00 5.68 -5.61
C GLU A 283 -17.60 7.08 -5.40
N ARG A 284 -17.73 7.54 -4.16
CA ARG A 284 -18.25 8.90 -3.87
C ARG A 284 -17.29 10.00 -4.30
N THR A 285 -16.00 9.72 -4.29
CA THR A 285 -15.01 10.64 -4.86
C THR A 285 -15.22 10.75 -6.37
N LEU A 286 -15.44 9.62 -7.06
CA LEU A 286 -15.72 9.56 -8.49
C LEU A 286 -16.99 10.31 -8.87
N GLU A 287 -18.11 10.04 -8.21
CA GLU A 287 -19.39 10.74 -8.44
C GLU A 287 -19.23 12.26 -8.31
N ALA A 288 -18.51 12.68 -7.27
CA ALA A 288 -18.36 14.08 -6.95
C ALA A 288 -17.29 14.78 -7.81
N ARG A 289 -16.28 14.04 -8.32
CA ARG A 289 -15.39 14.45 -9.41
C ARG A 289 -16.19 14.72 -10.68
N ASP A 290 -17.06 13.79 -11.07
CA ASP A 290 -17.84 13.88 -12.31
C ASP A 290 -18.87 15.01 -12.27
N ALA A 291 -19.46 15.28 -11.10
CA ALA A 291 -20.29 16.45 -10.89
C ALA A 291 -19.49 17.77 -11.05
N GLU A 292 -18.30 17.84 -10.48
CA GLU A 292 -17.42 19.02 -10.54
C GLU A 292 -16.94 19.30 -11.97
N LEU A 293 -16.50 18.27 -12.70
CA LEU A 293 -16.06 18.41 -14.09
C LEU A 293 -17.21 18.81 -15.02
N ARG A 294 -18.42 18.28 -14.84
CA ARG A 294 -19.60 18.70 -15.61
C ARG A 294 -19.96 20.17 -15.36
N ALA A 295 -19.93 20.61 -14.10
CA ALA A 295 -20.22 22.00 -13.75
C ALA A 295 -19.16 22.98 -14.30
N ALA A 296 -17.89 22.57 -14.31
CA ALA A 296 -16.80 23.38 -14.83
C ALA A 296 -16.83 23.48 -16.37
N ALA A 297 -17.21 22.41 -17.08
CA ALA A 297 -17.37 22.42 -18.54
C ALA A 297 -18.44 23.43 -18.99
N SER A 298 -19.51 23.63 -18.20
CA SER A 298 -20.52 24.65 -18.50
C SER A 298 -20.07 26.09 -18.24
N ALA A 299 -18.96 26.31 -17.52
CA ALA A 299 -18.43 27.63 -17.20
C ALA A 299 -17.28 28.08 -18.14
N GLU A 300 -16.67 27.13 -18.87
CA GLU A 300 -15.47 27.34 -19.69
C GLU A 300 -15.69 28.13 -20.99
N GLU A 301 -16.93 28.47 -21.36
CA GLU A 301 -17.25 29.26 -22.55
C GLU A 301 -16.77 30.73 -22.50
N THR A 302 -16.05 31.16 -21.45
CA THR A 302 -15.81 32.60 -21.17
C THR A 302 -14.36 33.08 -21.05
N GLU A 303 -13.32 32.26 -21.28
CA GLU A 303 -11.92 32.75 -21.24
C GLU A 303 -11.22 32.79 -22.62
N PRO A 304 -11.31 33.92 -23.37
CA PRO A 304 -10.56 34.10 -24.60
C PRO A 304 -9.07 34.41 -24.33
N GLY A 305 -8.16 33.79 -25.09
CA GLY A 305 -6.75 34.23 -25.19
C GLY A 305 -5.65 33.24 -24.74
N LEU A 306 -5.99 32.01 -24.33
CA LEU A 306 -5.00 31.00 -23.93
C LEU A 306 -4.46 30.19 -25.12
N SER A 307 -3.17 29.83 -25.08
CA SER A 307 -2.58 28.86 -26.00
C SER A 307 -3.14 27.45 -25.78
N GLU A 308 -3.05 26.58 -26.78
CA GLU A 308 -3.53 25.19 -26.67
C GLU A 308 -2.79 24.39 -25.59
N GLU A 309 -1.49 24.63 -25.41
CA GLU A 309 -0.69 24.00 -24.35
C GLU A 309 -1.18 24.41 -22.95
N GLU A 310 -1.50 25.69 -22.75
CA GLU A 310 -2.03 26.19 -21.49
C GLU A 310 -3.43 25.63 -21.18
N LYS A 311 -4.28 25.49 -22.20
CA LYS A 311 -5.60 24.83 -22.06
C LYS A 311 -5.45 23.38 -21.63
N GLN A 312 -4.59 22.60 -22.31
CA GLN A 312 -4.32 21.20 -21.95
C GLN A 312 -3.77 21.07 -20.53
N LYS A 313 -2.83 21.94 -20.16
CA LYS A 313 -2.27 21.98 -18.80
C LYS A 313 -3.35 22.28 -17.75
N ARG A 314 -4.19 23.28 -17.97
CA ARG A 314 -5.29 23.64 -17.05
C ARG A 314 -6.29 22.51 -16.92
N GLU A 315 -6.66 21.86 -18.02
CA GLU A 315 -7.58 20.74 -18.00
C GLU A 315 -7.01 19.54 -17.23
N TYR A 316 -5.72 19.23 -17.44
CA TYR A 316 -5.04 18.19 -16.66
C TYR A 316 -5.10 18.50 -15.16
N LEU A 317 -4.72 19.71 -14.75
CA LEU A 317 -4.72 20.13 -13.34
C LEU A 317 -6.14 20.11 -12.74
N ARG A 318 -7.15 20.49 -13.52
CA ARG A 318 -8.57 20.43 -13.13
C ARG A 318 -9.00 18.99 -12.86
N ARG A 319 -8.70 18.06 -13.77
CA ARG A 319 -8.99 16.63 -13.59
C ARG A 319 -8.26 16.04 -12.39
N THR A 320 -6.96 16.32 -12.23
CA THR A 320 -6.17 15.86 -11.09
C THR A 320 -6.77 16.36 -9.78
N LYS A 321 -7.11 17.65 -9.70
CA LYS A 321 -7.76 18.23 -8.51
C LYS A 321 -9.12 17.62 -8.20
N ALA A 322 -9.96 17.43 -9.22
CA ALA A 322 -11.29 16.85 -9.02
C ALA A 322 -11.22 15.40 -8.50
N ALA A 323 -10.14 14.67 -8.87
CA ALA A 323 -9.88 13.28 -8.49
C ALA A 323 -9.20 13.12 -7.12
N GLU A 324 -8.87 14.20 -6.40
CA GLU A 324 -8.35 14.13 -5.03
C GLU A 324 -9.31 13.38 -4.10
N VAL A 325 -8.78 12.42 -3.34
CA VAL A 325 -9.62 11.52 -2.54
C VAL A 325 -10.30 12.29 -1.42
N ARG A 326 -11.64 12.21 -1.37
CA ARG A 326 -12.46 12.98 -0.42
C ARG A 326 -12.60 12.26 0.92
N VAL A 327 -11.46 11.96 1.56
CA VAL A 327 -11.38 11.14 2.79
C VAL A 327 -12.22 11.72 3.93
N VAL A 328 -12.04 13.01 4.26
CA VAL A 328 -12.71 13.65 5.41
C VAL A 328 -14.23 13.67 5.24
N ARG A 329 -14.72 14.00 4.04
CA ARG A 329 -16.16 14.05 3.73
C ARG A 329 -16.83 12.69 3.83
N ASN A 330 -16.06 11.62 3.59
CA ASN A 330 -16.53 10.23 3.58
C ASN A 330 -16.09 9.45 4.83
N GLY A 331 -15.69 10.13 5.90
CA GLY A 331 -15.16 9.50 7.12
C GLY A 331 -16.10 8.50 7.80
N ARG A 332 -17.42 8.54 7.52
CA ARG A 332 -18.36 7.52 8.02
C ARG A 332 -18.02 6.12 7.51
N PHE A 333 -17.70 6.01 6.21
CA PHE A 333 -17.39 4.73 5.57
C PHE A 333 -16.02 4.18 5.97
N LEU A 334 -15.13 5.06 6.43
CA LEU A 334 -13.88 4.62 7.03
C LEU A 334 -14.13 3.93 8.38
N ARG A 335 -15.11 4.38 9.17
CA ARG A 335 -15.45 3.80 10.49
C ARG A 335 -16.36 2.59 10.38
N GLU A 336 -17.42 2.73 9.62
CA GLU A 336 -18.51 1.76 9.47
C GLU A 336 -18.76 1.56 7.96
N PRO A 337 -17.93 0.77 7.27
CA PRO A 337 -18.14 0.44 5.87
C PRO A 337 -19.30 -0.53 5.68
N ASP A 338 -20.00 -0.40 4.57
CA ASP A 338 -20.95 -1.39 4.09
C ASP A 338 -20.15 -2.55 3.46
N VAL A 339 -20.13 -3.70 4.14
CA VAL A 339 -19.27 -4.84 3.73
C VAL A 339 -19.98 -5.68 2.69
N GLU A 340 -19.61 -5.49 1.43
CA GLU A 340 -20.20 -6.18 0.28
C GLU A 340 -19.27 -7.24 -0.34
N PHE A 341 -17.99 -7.21 0.02
CA PHE A 341 -16.97 -8.10 -0.52
C PHE A 341 -16.71 -9.31 0.39
N GLN A 342 -16.17 -10.38 -0.18
CA GLN A 342 -15.84 -11.61 0.54
C GLN A 342 -14.44 -12.09 0.17
N ALA A 343 -13.72 -12.58 1.17
CA ALA A 343 -12.48 -13.32 0.95
C ALA A 343 -12.79 -14.72 0.42
N GLN A 344 -12.04 -15.14 -0.58
CA GLN A 344 -12.15 -16.46 -1.21
C GLN A 344 -10.82 -17.20 -1.05
N GLU A 345 -10.88 -18.51 -0.84
CA GLU A 345 -9.72 -19.38 -0.97
C GLU A 345 -9.34 -19.54 -2.44
N TRP A 346 -8.06 -19.83 -2.69
CA TRP A 346 -7.61 -20.20 -4.03
C TRP A 346 -8.09 -21.61 -4.37
N LYS A 347 -8.46 -21.81 -5.63
CA LYS A 347 -8.72 -23.18 -6.11
C LYS A 347 -7.39 -23.92 -6.21
N LYS A 348 -7.42 -25.23 -5.98
CA LYS A 348 -6.22 -26.09 -6.12
C LYS A 348 -5.57 -25.94 -7.49
N GLU A 349 -6.38 -25.78 -8.53
CA GLU A 349 -5.94 -25.60 -9.92
C GLU A 349 -5.15 -24.30 -10.15
N ASP A 350 -5.35 -23.29 -9.30
CA ASP A 350 -4.68 -21.99 -9.38
C ASP A 350 -3.31 -21.98 -8.66
N LEU A 351 -2.97 -23.06 -7.94
CA LEU A 351 -1.74 -23.20 -7.17
C LEU A 351 -0.66 -23.98 -7.97
N PRO A 352 0.63 -23.65 -7.80
CA PRO A 352 1.74 -24.44 -8.38
C PRO A 352 1.76 -25.84 -7.76
N GLU A 353 2.28 -26.84 -8.50
CA GLU A 353 2.23 -28.28 -8.11
C GLU A 353 2.73 -28.56 -6.68
N GLY A 354 3.70 -27.79 -6.18
CA GLY A 354 4.22 -27.93 -4.82
C GLY A 354 3.31 -27.39 -3.69
N LEU A 355 2.23 -26.68 -4.03
CA LEU A 355 1.27 -26.09 -3.09
C LEU A 355 -0.17 -26.66 -3.22
N GLN A 356 -0.40 -27.62 -4.13
CA GLN A 356 -1.74 -28.20 -4.42
C GLN A 356 -2.28 -29.17 -3.37
#